data_AF-A0A117DPU1-F1
#
_entry.id   AF-A0A117DPU1-F1
#
_cell.length_a   1.000
_cell.length_b   1.000
_cell.length_c   1.000
_cell.angle_alpha   90.00
_cell.angle_beta   90.00
_cell.angle_gamma   90.00
#
_symmetry.space_group_name_H-M   'P 1'
#
loop_
_entity.id
_entity.type
_entity.pdbx_description
1 polymer ?
#
loop_
_entity_poly.entity_id
_entity_poly.type
_entity_poly.pdbx_seq_one_letter_code
_entity_poly.pdbx_strand_id
1 'polypeptide(L)'
;MSANLTPADVMAQLGIHERRLRRFAAAYEAVFDPLPRDKRGHREFIPEAVERIAAALPVLIERPALGMEDVLRRQAGVTTSTPAAAPVSVPTAPATELLEVLSNLRADVAALRLDVAALRSELARRDAVVVPAPQTAQKAQKPKGQGKGARVSVETPSRASESFDGVATLLVRDPVIPQRLRNDLRWSPKSRYEELETLLAKAGRLNLHRTNGKSSWRTPDGITVRQDTVTRLHALGVLVPELGH
;
A
#
# COMPACT_ATOMS: atom_id res chain seq x y z
N MET A 1 -19.94 -14.10 34.82
CA MET A 1 -18.56 -14.02 34.32
C MET A 1 -18.64 -13.82 32.82
N SER A 2 -18.31 -12.63 32.34
CA SER A 2 -18.31 -12.35 30.90
C SER A 2 -17.14 -13.10 30.25
N ALA A 3 -17.38 -13.72 29.09
CA ALA A 3 -16.34 -14.47 28.38
C ALA A 3 -15.21 -13.54 27.89
N ASN A 4 -13.98 -14.05 27.86
CA ASN A 4 -12.86 -13.36 27.24
C ASN A 4 -13.11 -13.19 25.73
N LEU A 5 -12.72 -12.04 25.19
CA LEU A 5 -12.91 -11.68 23.78
C LEU A 5 -11.67 -12.04 22.96
N THR A 6 -11.88 -12.53 21.74
CA THR A 6 -10.78 -12.75 20.80
C THR A 6 -10.30 -11.41 20.23
N PRO A 7 -9.07 -11.32 19.69
CA PRO A 7 -8.61 -10.09 19.03
C PRO A 7 -9.53 -9.63 17.90
N ALA A 8 -10.19 -10.56 17.20
CA ALA A 8 -11.13 -10.25 16.13
C ALA A 8 -12.38 -9.53 16.66
N ASP A 9 -12.94 -10.00 17.78
CA ASP A 9 -14.12 -9.41 18.41
C ASP A 9 -13.81 -8.00 18.92
N VAL A 10 -12.64 -7.81 19.55
CA VAL A 10 -12.22 -6.49 20.05
C VAL A 10 -11.99 -5.50 18.90
N MET A 11 -11.42 -5.94 17.78
CA MET A 11 -11.28 -5.08 16.59
C MET A 11 -12.63 -4.64 16.04
N ALA A 12 -13.59 -5.56 15.96
CA ALA A 12 -14.94 -5.27 15.49
C ALA A 12 -15.67 -4.31 16.46
N GLN A 13 -15.54 -4.54 17.76
CA GLN A 13 -16.16 -3.73 18.81
C GLN A 13 -15.60 -2.30 18.87
N LEU A 14 -14.27 -2.14 18.75
CA LEU A 14 -13.60 -0.84 18.87
C LEU A 14 -13.42 -0.11 17.53
N GLY A 15 -13.71 -0.77 16.40
CA GLY A 15 -13.51 -0.20 15.06
C GLY A 15 -12.04 0.08 14.74
N ILE A 16 -11.10 -0.73 15.24
CA ILE A 16 -9.66 -0.52 15.06
C ILE A 16 -9.00 -1.66 14.27
N HIS A 17 -7.94 -1.32 13.53
CA HIS A 17 -7.13 -2.31 12.81
C HIS A 17 -6.23 -3.13 13.73
N GLU A 18 -5.90 -4.34 13.28
CA GLU A 18 -5.10 -5.33 14.03
C GLU A 18 -3.74 -4.80 14.50
N ARG A 19 -3.02 -4.10 13.62
CA ARG A 19 -1.72 -3.49 13.97
C ARG A 19 -1.86 -2.49 15.11
N ARG A 20 -2.98 -1.77 15.17
CA ARG A 20 -3.28 -0.78 16.23
C ARG A 20 -3.65 -1.49 17.53
N LEU A 21 -4.51 -2.51 17.47
CA LEU A 21 -4.85 -3.35 18.62
C LEU A 21 -3.61 -4.00 19.24
N ARG A 22 -2.68 -4.53 18.43
CA ARG A 22 -1.41 -5.11 18.92
C ARG A 22 -0.57 -4.12 19.72
N ARG A 23 -0.50 -2.86 19.28
CA ARG A 23 0.21 -1.79 20.00
C ARG A 23 -0.49 -1.43 21.31
N PHE A 24 -1.83 -1.38 21.29
CA PHE A 24 -2.62 -1.07 22.48
C PHE A 24 -2.57 -2.20 23.51
N ALA A 25 -2.56 -3.46 23.09
CA ALA A 25 -2.35 -4.60 23.96
C ALA A 25 -0.99 -4.54 24.66
N ALA A 26 0.09 -4.24 23.92
CA ALA A 26 1.41 -4.07 24.52
C ALA A 26 1.47 -2.91 25.52
N ALA A 27 0.82 -1.78 25.19
CA ALA A 27 0.72 -0.64 26.10
C ALA A 27 -0.10 -0.96 27.36
N TYR A 28 -1.15 -1.78 27.23
CA TYR A 28 -1.94 -2.26 28.36
C TYR A 28 -1.12 -3.17 29.27
N GLU A 29 -0.44 -4.18 28.71
CA GLU A 29 0.43 -5.12 29.46
C GLU A 29 1.63 -4.42 30.13
N ALA A 30 2.00 -3.21 29.70
CA ALA A 30 3.06 -2.41 30.33
C ALA A 30 2.58 -1.65 31.59
N VAL A 31 1.27 -1.42 31.72
CA VAL A 31 0.67 -0.66 32.83
C VAL A 31 -0.06 -1.57 33.81
N PHE A 32 -0.66 -2.64 33.31
CA PHE A 32 -1.48 -3.60 34.05
C PHE A 32 -0.88 -5.01 33.94
N ASP A 33 -1.65 -6.00 34.37
CA ASP A 33 -1.23 -7.39 34.27
C ASP A 33 -1.21 -7.91 32.83
N PRO A 34 -0.36 -8.91 32.52
CA PRO A 34 -0.33 -9.56 31.22
C PRO A 34 -1.70 -10.12 30.83
N LEU A 35 -2.11 -9.92 29.57
CA LEU A 35 -3.36 -10.49 29.08
C LEU A 35 -3.27 -12.02 29.05
N PRO A 36 -4.35 -12.72 29.43
CA PRO A 36 -4.41 -14.18 29.34
C PRO A 36 -4.17 -14.62 27.88
N ARG A 37 -3.60 -15.81 27.72
CA ARG A 37 -3.29 -16.37 26.42
C ARG A 37 -4.00 -17.68 26.21
N ASP A 38 -4.50 -17.89 25.00
CA ASP A 38 -5.08 -19.16 24.60
C ASP A 38 -4.00 -20.27 24.48
N LYS A 39 -4.44 -21.50 24.22
CA LYS A 39 -3.54 -22.65 24.01
C LYS A 39 -2.58 -22.48 22.83
N ARG A 40 -2.81 -21.51 21.95
CA ARG A 40 -2.01 -21.20 20.76
C ARG A 40 -1.07 -20.01 21.00
N GLY A 41 -1.11 -19.41 22.19
CA GLY A 41 -0.30 -18.24 22.56
C GLY A 41 -0.86 -16.90 22.09
N HIS A 42 -2.08 -16.86 21.54
CA HIS A 42 -2.79 -15.64 21.19
C HIS A 42 -3.35 -14.97 22.43
N ARG A 43 -3.36 -13.63 22.46
CA ARG A 43 -3.93 -12.86 23.56
C ARG A 43 -5.45 -12.95 23.55
N GLU A 44 -6.01 -13.21 24.72
CA GLU A 44 -7.43 -13.11 25.02
C GLU A 44 -7.67 -11.83 25.83
N PHE A 45 -8.66 -11.04 25.41
CA PHE A 45 -8.94 -9.76 26.05
C PHE A 45 -10.05 -9.93 27.09
N ILE A 46 -9.70 -9.71 28.36
CA ILE A 46 -10.69 -9.60 29.42
C ILE A 46 -11.57 -8.35 29.19
N PRO A 47 -12.87 -8.38 29.53
CA PRO A 47 -13.77 -7.25 29.33
C PRO A 47 -13.24 -5.92 29.89
N GLU A 48 -12.62 -5.96 31.06
CA GLU A 48 -12.03 -4.79 31.70
C GLU A 48 -10.90 -4.16 30.86
N ALA A 49 -10.08 -4.97 30.20
CA ALA A 49 -9.03 -4.46 29.32
C ALA A 49 -9.63 -3.75 28.11
N VAL A 50 -10.72 -4.30 27.56
CA VAL A 50 -11.43 -3.69 26.43
C VAL A 50 -12.06 -2.37 26.84
N GLU A 51 -12.71 -2.30 28.01
CA GLU A 51 -13.31 -1.07 28.54
C GLU A 51 -12.26 0.03 28.77
N ARG A 52 -11.11 -0.31 29.36
CA ARG A 52 -10.01 0.65 29.57
C ARG A 52 -9.44 1.15 28.25
N ILE A 53 -9.19 0.25 27.29
CA ILE A 53 -8.73 0.64 25.94
C ILE A 53 -9.78 1.54 25.27
N ALA A 54 -11.06 1.20 25.35
CA ALA A 54 -12.15 1.99 24.78
C ALA A 54 -12.22 3.40 25.39
N ALA A 55 -12.09 3.52 26.71
CA ALA A 55 -12.06 4.79 27.42
C ALA A 55 -10.83 5.64 27.09
N ALA A 56 -9.70 5.01 26.72
CA ALA A 56 -8.47 5.71 26.35
C ALA A 56 -8.50 6.27 24.91
N LEU A 57 -9.26 5.65 23.99
CA LEU A 57 -9.38 6.09 22.60
C LEU A 57 -9.77 7.56 22.40
N PRO A 58 -10.84 8.10 23.02
CA PRO A 58 -11.23 9.50 22.82
C PRO A 58 -10.13 10.47 23.26
N VAL A 59 -9.42 10.17 24.36
CA VAL A 59 -8.31 11.00 24.85
C VAL A 59 -7.16 11.04 23.83
N LEU A 60 -6.85 9.92 23.19
CA LEU A 60 -5.84 9.85 22.13
C LEU A 60 -6.26 10.59 20.85
N ILE A 61 -7.55 10.65 20.57
CA ILE A 61 -8.08 11.41 19.43
C ILE A 61 -7.92 12.91 19.69
N GLU A 62 -8.25 13.37 20.90
CA GLU A 62 -8.10 14.78 21.29
C GLU A 62 -6.63 15.19 21.46
N ARG A 63 -5.77 14.26 21.90
CA ARG A 63 -4.37 14.51 22.26
C ARG A 63 -3.44 13.46 21.66
N PRO A 64 -3.21 13.48 20.34
CA PRO A 64 -2.40 12.47 19.65
C PRO A 64 -0.92 12.45 20.07
N ALA A 65 -0.44 13.52 20.72
CA ALA A 65 0.90 13.59 21.29
C ALA A 65 1.08 12.70 22.53
N LEU A 66 0.00 12.30 23.20
CA LEU A 66 0.07 11.35 24.32
C LEU A 66 0.13 9.92 23.79
N GLY A 67 1.02 9.09 24.36
CA GLY A 67 1.04 7.66 24.07
C GLY A 67 -0.15 6.94 24.72
N MET A 68 -0.56 5.80 24.16
CA MET A 68 -1.60 4.95 24.78
C MET A 68 -1.21 4.54 26.21
N GLU A 69 0.05 4.21 26.42
CA GLU A 69 0.58 3.84 27.73
C GLU A 69 0.42 4.97 28.77
N ASP A 70 0.72 6.21 28.38
CA ASP A 70 0.56 7.37 29.27
C ASP A 70 -0.90 7.61 29.66
N VAL A 71 -1.81 7.46 28.70
CA VAL A 71 -3.26 7.58 28.94
C VAL A 71 -3.72 6.50 29.92
N LEU A 72 -3.28 5.26 29.72
CA LEU A 72 -3.61 4.12 30.58
C LEU A 72 -3.03 4.28 32.00
N ARG A 73 -1.79 4.77 32.16
CA ARG A 73 -1.20 5.06 33.49
C ARG A 73 -2.00 6.12 34.24
N ARG A 74 -2.41 7.19 33.54
CA ARG A 74 -3.26 8.23 34.14
C ARG A 74 -4.61 7.69 34.59
N GLN A 75 -5.24 6.85 33.76
CA GLN A 75 -6.49 6.17 34.12
C GLN A 75 -6.32 5.23 35.32
N ALA A 76 -5.16 4.57 35.45
CA ALA A 76 -4.84 3.72 36.59
C ALA A 76 -4.61 4.48 37.90
N GLY A 77 -4.64 5.83 37.89
CA GLY A 77 -4.25 6.65 39.03
C GLY A 77 -2.75 6.59 39.33
N VAL A 78 -1.97 5.93 38.46
CA VAL A 78 -0.51 5.88 38.56
C VAL A 78 0.01 7.20 38.03
N THR A 79 0.05 8.19 38.91
CA THR A 79 0.82 9.42 38.68
C THR A 79 2.28 9.04 38.76
N THR A 80 2.82 8.55 37.64
CA THR A 80 4.26 8.59 37.47
C THR A 80 4.64 10.07 37.49
N SER A 81 5.18 10.50 38.62
CA SER A 81 6.02 11.69 38.69
C SER A 81 7.20 11.37 37.79
N THR A 82 7.02 11.55 36.48
CA THR A 82 8.09 11.49 35.51
C THR A 82 9.13 12.47 36.03
N PRO A 83 10.33 12.02 36.46
CA PRO A 83 11.40 12.96 36.76
C PRO A 83 11.51 13.83 35.52
N ALA A 84 11.31 15.13 35.70
CA ALA A 84 11.28 16.10 34.62
C ALA A 84 12.38 15.73 33.63
N ALA A 85 11.98 15.18 32.48
CA ALA A 85 12.93 14.83 31.45
C ALA A 85 13.69 16.13 31.21
N ALA A 86 15.00 16.11 31.49
CA ALA A 86 15.88 17.23 31.17
C ALA A 86 15.47 17.70 29.77
N PRO A 87 15.23 19.00 29.57
CA PRO A 87 14.59 19.50 28.37
C PRO A 87 15.33 18.88 27.19
N VAL A 88 14.67 17.95 26.52
CA VAL A 88 15.15 17.46 25.24
C VAL A 88 15.15 18.74 24.44
N SER A 89 16.35 19.23 24.16
CA SER A 89 16.57 20.40 23.34
C SER A 89 16.11 19.99 21.95
N VAL A 90 14.79 20.01 21.73
CA VAL A 90 14.20 19.99 20.41
C VAL A 90 14.87 21.18 19.75
N PRO A 91 15.63 21.01 18.66
CA PRO A 91 16.09 22.15 17.91
C PRO A 91 14.82 22.86 17.46
N THR A 92 14.49 23.94 18.16
CA THR A 92 13.47 24.87 17.75
C THR A 92 14.03 25.49 16.48
N ALA A 93 13.81 24.83 15.35
CA ALA A 93 13.87 25.50 14.07
C ALA A 93 13.06 26.79 14.28
N PRO A 94 13.67 27.98 14.07
CA PRO A 94 13.03 29.23 14.41
C PRO A 94 11.65 29.24 13.73
N ALA A 95 10.61 29.69 14.43
CA ALA A 95 9.23 29.59 13.95
C ALA A 95 9.04 30.11 12.51
N THR A 96 9.92 31.01 12.06
CA THR A 96 10.08 31.46 10.68
C THR A 96 10.37 30.34 9.66
N GLU A 97 11.28 29.41 9.94
CA GLU A 97 11.57 28.27 9.03
C GLU A 97 10.35 27.35 8.89
N LEU A 98 9.62 27.10 9.98
CA LEU A 98 8.39 26.30 9.93
C LEU A 98 7.28 27.02 9.16
N LEU A 99 7.16 28.34 9.30
CA LEU A 99 6.20 29.14 8.54
C LEU A 99 6.55 29.15 7.05
N GLU A 100 7.83 29.21 6.70
CA GLU A 100 8.30 29.14 5.32
C GLU A 100 8.02 27.75 4.70
N VAL A 101 8.33 26.67 5.42
CA VAL A 101 7.99 25.30 4.99
C VAL A 101 6.48 25.15 4.80
N LEU A 102 5.66 25.67 5.71
CA LEU A 102 4.19 25.63 5.59
C LEU A 102 3.68 26.47 4.41
N SER A 103 4.30 27.62 4.13
CA SER A 103 3.99 28.46 2.98
C SER A 103 4.30 27.73 1.66
N ASN A 104 5.49 27.13 1.57
CA ASN A 104 5.92 26.35 0.42
C ASN A 104 5.00 25.14 0.20
N LEU A 105 4.67 24.40 1.26
CA LEU A 105 3.73 23.27 1.16
C LEU A 105 2.35 23.70 0.65
N ARG A 106 1.86 24.87 1.08
CA ARG A 106 0.57 25.40 0.62
C ARG A 106 0.64 25.76 -0.87
N ALA A 107 1.74 26.34 -1.33
CA ALA A 107 1.96 26.63 -2.74
C ALA A 107 2.01 25.34 -3.58
N ASP A 108 2.75 24.33 -3.12
CA ASP A 108 2.85 23.03 -3.79
C ASP A 108 1.48 22.33 -3.89
N VAL A 109 0.69 22.35 -2.82
CA VAL A 109 -0.68 21.79 -2.82
C VAL A 109 -1.58 22.54 -3.79
N ALA A 110 -1.43 23.87 -3.93
CA ALA A 110 -2.19 24.64 -4.90
C ALA A 110 -1.78 24.29 -6.35
N ALA A 111 -0.48 24.15 -6.63
CA ALA A 111 0.03 23.73 -7.93
C ALA A 111 -0.48 22.32 -8.31
N LEU A 112 -0.38 21.35 -7.40
CA LEU A 112 -0.86 19.99 -7.63
C LEU A 112 -2.38 19.94 -7.89
N ARG A 113 -3.16 20.82 -7.27
CA ARG A 113 -4.61 20.92 -7.55
C ARG A 113 -4.89 21.43 -8.96
N LEU A 114 -4.10 22.38 -9.46
CA LEU A 114 -4.21 22.85 -10.84
C LEU A 114 -3.83 21.75 -11.83
N ASP A 115 -2.74 21.03 -11.58
CA ASP A 115 -2.30 19.91 -12.43
C ASP A 115 -3.36 18.80 -12.49
N VAL A 116 -3.95 18.44 -11.35
CA VAL A 116 -5.04 17.45 -11.31
C VAL A 116 -6.26 17.94 -12.09
N ALA A 117 -6.60 19.22 -12.01
CA ALA A 117 -7.70 19.79 -12.80
C ALA A 117 -7.40 19.77 -14.31
N ALA A 118 -6.17 20.07 -14.70
CA ALA A 118 -5.71 20.01 -16.10
C ALA A 118 -5.77 18.57 -16.63
N LEU A 119 -5.24 17.59 -15.87
CA LEU A 119 -5.27 16.17 -16.25
C LEU A 119 -6.69 15.62 -16.36
N ARG A 120 -7.60 16.00 -15.46
CA ARG A 120 -9.02 15.64 -15.55
C ARG A 120 -9.67 16.21 -16.81
N SER A 121 -9.33 17.44 -17.17
CA SER A 121 -9.85 18.09 -18.38
C SER A 121 -9.33 17.40 -19.65
N GLU A 122 -8.05 17.03 -19.66
CA GLU A 122 -7.44 16.25 -20.75
C GLU A 122 -8.05 14.85 -20.87
N LEU A 123 -8.31 14.17 -19.75
CA LEU A 123 -8.99 12.87 -19.75
C LEU A 123 -10.40 12.99 -20.33
N ALA A 124 -11.17 14.00 -19.90
CA ALA A 124 -12.51 14.26 -20.43
C ALA A 124 -12.50 14.56 -21.94
N ARG A 125 -11.47 15.28 -22.44
CA ARG A 125 -11.28 15.48 -23.89
C ARG A 125 -11.02 14.17 -24.62
N ARG A 126 -10.16 13.31 -24.07
CA ARG A 126 -9.87 11.99 -24.67
C ARG A 126 -11.11 11.11 -24.71
N ASP A 127 -11.87 11.07 -23.64
CA ASP A 127 -13.13 10.31 -23.56
C ASP A 127 -14.18 10.86 -24.54
N ALA A 128 -14.22 12.18 -24.77
CA ALA A 128 -15.11 12.80 -25.75
C ALA A 128 -14.70 12.54 -27.21
N VAL A 129 -13.40 12.33 -27.49
CA VAL A 129 -12.90 11.95 -28.83
C VAL A 129 -13.16 10.48 -29.14
N VAL A 130 -13.38 9.64 -28.13
CA VAL A 130 -13.90 8.27 -28.30
C VAL A 130 -15.42 8.32 -28.56
N VAL A 131 -15.79 8.81 -29.74
CA VAL A 131 -17.17 8.78 -30.26
C VAL A 131 -17.59 7.34 -30.58
N PRO A 132 -18.85 6.95 -30.30
CA PRO A 132 -19.37 5.58 -30.33
C PRO A 132 -19.21 4.88 -31.68
N ALA A 133 -18.72 3.64 -31.63
CA ALA A 133 -18.83 2.72 -32.75
C ALA A 133 -20.30 2.62 -33.20
N PRO A 134 -20.61 2.72 -34.51
CA PRO A 134 -21.96 2.62 -34.99
C PRO A 134 -22.55 1.26 -34.59
N GLN A 135 -23.66 1.29 -33.85
CA GLN A 135 -24.48 0.11 -33.58
C GLN A 135 -25.05 -0.38 -34.91
N THR A 136 -24.33 -1.29 -35.59
CA THR A 136 -24.93 -2.10 -36.64
C THR A 136 -25.94 -3.02 -35.98
N ALA A 137 -27.22 -2.69 -36.21
CA ALA A 137 -28.38 -3.49 -35.89
C ALA A 137 -28.18 -4.95 -36.33
N GLN A 138 -28.06 -5.87 -35.37
CA GLN A 138 -28.29 -7.29 -35.62
C GLN A 138 -29.68 -7.67 -35.10
N LYS A 139 -30.49 -8.05 -36.07
CA LYS A 139 -31.83 -8.62 -35.96
C LYS A 139 -31.88 -9.80 -34.99
N ALA A 140 -32.90 -9.74 -34.13
CA ALA A 140 -33.80 -10.81 -33.72
C ALA A 140 -33.29 -12.26 -33.85
N GLN A 141 -32.96 -12.87 -32.70
CA GLN A 141 -33.22 -14.29 -32.47
C GLN A 141 -33.68 -14.50 -31.01
N LYS A 142 -34.83 -15.18 -30.91
CA LYS A 142 -35.59 -15.52 -29.72
C LYS A 142 -34.95 -16.72 -29.00
N PRO A 143 -34.79 -16.71 -27.66
CA PRO A 143 -34.65 -17.96 -26.93
C PRO A 143 -35.75 -18.10 -25.87
N LYS A 144 -36.50 -19.20 -25.95
CA LYS A 144 -37.30 -19.75 -24.86
C LYS A 144 -36.49 -20.92 -24.32
N GLY A 145 -35.81 -20.72 -23.19
CA GLY A 145 -34.91 -21.72 -22.61
C GLY A 145 -34.52 -21.35 -21.19
N GLN A 146 -35.27 -21.90 -20.25
CA GLN A 146 -35.13 -21.76 -18.81
C GLN A 146 -33.88 -22.54 -18.36
N GLY A 147 -32.87 -21.84 -17.82
CA GLY A 147 -31.60 -22.46 -17.39
C GLY A 147 -31.00 -21.73 -16.19
N LYS A 148 -30.83 -22.47 -15.10
CA LYS A 148 -30.32 -22.04 -13.79
C LYS A 148 -28.96 -21.33 -13.85
N GLY A 149 -28.89 -20.22 -13.10
CA GLY A 149 -27.73 -19.66 -12.39
C GLY A 149 -26.32 -20.01 -12.88
N ALA A 150 -25.73 -19.08 -13.63
CA ALA A 150 -24.29 -18.98 -13.79
C ALA A 150 -23.83 -17.59 -13.35
N ARG A 151 -22.82 -17.56 -12.46
CA ARG A 151 -22.19 -16.33 -11.95
C ARG A 151 -21.65 -15.50 -13.11
N VAL A 152 -22.02 -14.22 -13.13
CA VAL A 152 -21.45 -13.20 -13.99
C VAL A 152 -19.97 -13.05 -13.62
N SER A 153 -19.10 -13.65 -14.44
CA SER A 153 -17.67 -13.34 -14.43
C SER A 153 -17.51 -12.06 -15.25
N VAL A 154 -17.13 -10.99 -14.57
CA VAL A 154 -16.74 -9.73 -15.21
C VAL A 154 -15.44 -10.01 -15.97
N GLU A 155 -15.54 -10.16 -17.29
CA GLU A 155 -14.39 -10.19 -18.18
C GLU A 155 -13.67 -8.85 -18.09
N THR A 156 -12.55 -8.85 -17.39
CA THR A 156 -11.56 -7.79 -17.48
C THR A 156 -10.98 -7.83 -18.89
N PRO A 157 -10.87 -6.70 -19.62
CA PRO A 157 -10.32 -6.71 -20.97
C PRO A 157 -8.91 -7.31 -20.94
N SER A 158 -8.81 -8.51 -21.50
CA SER A 158 -7.56 -9.24 -21.68
C SER A 158 -6.72 -8.47 -22.69
N ARG A 159 -5.91 -7.54 -22.19
CA ARG A 159 -4.89 -6.82 -22.97
C ARG A 159 -3.97 -7.90 -23.54
N ALA A 160 -3.94 -8.01 -24.86
CA ALA A 160 -3.14 -8.97 -25.62
C ALA A 160 -1.78 -9.16 -24.94
N SER A 161 -1.59 -10.32 -24.33
CA SER A 161 -0.35 -10.66 -23.66
C SER A 161 0.63 -10.98 -24.78
N GLU A 162 1.40 -10.00 -25.22
CA GLU A 162 2.56 -10.27 -26.08
C GLU A 162 3.41 -11.32 -25.35
N SER A 163 3.40 -12.54 -25.88
CA SER A 163 4.13 -13.65 -25.29
C SER A 163 5.61 -13.41 -25.53
N PHE A 164 6.35 -13.09 -24.47
CA PHE A 164 7.80 -12.95 -24.51
C PHE A 164 8.47 -14.34 -24.54
N ASP A 165 8.18 -15.16 -25.55
CA ASP A 165 8.78 -16.49 -25.68
C ASP A 165 10.20 -16.39 -26.28
N GLY A 166 11.22 -16.56 -25.44
CA GLY A 166 12.62 -16.68 -25.88
C GLY A 166 13.59 -15.77 -25.13
N VAL A 167 14.68 -15.40 -25.81
CA VAL A 167 15.58 -14.31 -25.39
C VAL A 167 14.92 -13.01 -25.79
N ALA A 168 14.48 -12.20 -24.82
CA ALA A 168 13.98 -10.86 -25.11
C ALA A 168 15.08 -9.84 -24.84
N THR A 169 15.38 -9.05 -25.87
CA THR A 169 16.12 -7.81 -25.71
C THR A 169 15.11 -6.69 -25.54
N LEU A 170 15.16 -6.03 -24.38
CA LEU A 170 14.26 -4.93 -24.03
C LEU A 170 15.05 -3.63 -23.94
N LEU A 171 14.59 -2.58 -24.59
CA LEU A 171 15.15 -1.24 -24.48
C LEU A 171 14.63 -0.57 -23.20
N VAL A 172 15.54 -0.04 -22.39
CA VAL A 172 15.19 0.69 -21.17
C VAL A 172 14.87 2.14 -21.54
N ARG A 173 13.62 2.56 -21.31
CA ARG A 173 13.16 3.94 -21.55
C ARG A 173 13.38 4.84 -20.35
N ASP A 174 13.15 4.31 -19.15
CA ASP A 174 13.30 5.02 -17.89
C ASP A 174 14.05 4.11 -16.90
N PRO A 175 15.19 4.55 -16.34
CA PRO A 175 15.91 3.77 -15.35
C PRO A 175 15.24 3.77 -13.96
N VAL A 176 14.27 4.67 -13.72
CA VAL A 176 13.61 4.81 -12.42
C VAL A 176 12.29 4.04 -12.39
N ILE A 177 12.07 3.25 -11.33
CA ILE A 177 10.84 2.50 -11.16
C ILE A 177 9.77 3.40 -10.55
N PRO A 178 8.62 3.61 -11.22
CA PRO A 178 7.54 4.45 -10.69
C PRO A 178 7.05 3.98 -9.32
N GLN A 179 6.74 4.91 -8.41
CA GLN A 179 6.27 4.59 -7.06
C GLN A 179 5.03 3.70 -7.05
N ARG A 180 4.14 3.87 -8.04
CA ARG A 180 2.97 2.99 -8.24
C ARG A 180 3.39 1.52 -8.40
N LEU A 181 4.41 1.25 -9.21
CA LEU A 181 4.90 -0.10 -9.42
C LEU A 181 5.57 -0.66 -8.16
N ARG A 182 6.31 0.16 -7.42
CA ARG A 182 6.89 -0.24 -6.12
C ARG A 182 5.79 -0.67 -5.14
N ASN A 183 4.68 0.06 -5.10
CA ASN A 183 3.52 -0.29 -4.27
C ASN A 183 2.86 -1.61 -4.71
N ASP A 184 2.83 -1.88 -6.02
CA ASP A 184 2.20 -3.07 -6.60
C ASP A 184 3.08 -4.33 -6.49
N LEU A 185 4.41 -4.20 -6.56
CA LEU A 185 5.36 -5.31 -6.45
C LEU A 185 5.56 -5.76 -5.00
N ARG A 186 5.41 -4.84 -4.03
CA ARG A 186 5.55 -5.09 -2.59
C ARG A 186 6.81 -5.87 -2.22
N TRP A 187 7.90 -5.67 -2.96
CA TRP A 187 9.16 -6.31 -2.63
C TRP A 187 9.69 -5.80 -1.29
N SER A 188 10.09 -6.75 -0.45
CA SER A 188 10.94 -6.55 0.70
C SER A 188 12.20 -7.37 0.46
N PRO A 189 13.42 -6.83 0.64
CA PRO A 189 13.79 -5.51 1.18
C PRO A 189 13.89 -4.40 0.11
N LYS A 190 14.04 -3.14 0.58
CA LYS A 190 14.25 -1.94 -0.27
C LYS A 190 15.43 -2.09 -1.25
N SER A 191 16.45 -2.87 -0.88
CA SER A 191 17.65 -3.13 -1.68
C SER A 191 17.33 -3.70 -3.06
N ARG A 192 16.26 -4.48 -3.22
CA ARG A 192 15.89 -5.06 -4.53
C ARG A 192 15.44 -4.03 -5.54
N TYR A 193 14.85 -2.92 -5.11
CA TYR A 193 14.50 -1.84 -6.03
C TYR A 193 15.75 -1.10 -6.47
N GLU A 194 16.65 -0.80 -5.54
CA GLU A 194 17.92 -0.12 -5.82
C GLU A 194 18.82 -0.95 -6.74
N GLU A 195 18.89 -2.27 -6.53
CA GLU A 195 19.59 -3.21 -7.42
C GLU A 195 19.00 -3.22 -8.84
N LEU A 196 17.67 -3.25 -8.96
CA LEU A 196 17.01 -3.26 -10.25
C LEU A 196 17.17 -1.91 -10.98
N GLU A 197 17.05 -0.79 -10.29
CA GLU A 197 17.28 0.55 -10.87
C GLU A 197 18.73 0.74 -11.30
N THR A 198 19.68 0.23 -10.53
CA THR A 198 21.10 0.23 -10.91
C THR A 198 21.33 -0.58 -12.18
N LEU A 199 20.68 -1.75 -12.30
CA LEU A 199 20.72 -2.59 -13.48
C LEU A 199 20.08 -1.88 -14.69
N LEU A 200 18.93 -1.24 -14.52
CA LEU A 200 18.24 -0.50 -15.59
C LEU A 200 19.05 0.72 -16.04
N ALA A 201 19.67 1.45 -15.11
CA ALA A 201 20.52 2.59 -15.40
C ALA A 201 21.82 2.21 -16.13
N LYS A 202 22.41 1.07 -15.77
CA LYS A 202 23.64 0.56 -16.40
C LYS A 202 23.37 -0.01 -17.80
N ALA A 203 22.27 -0.76 -17.93
CA ALA A 203 21.96 -1.52 -19.12
C ALA A 203 20.91 -0.76 -19.93
N GLY A 204 21.32 0.20 -20.77
CA GLY A 204 20.42 0.84 -21.72
C GLY A 204 19.64 -0.15 -22.61
N ARG A 205 20.12 -1.40 -22.68
CA ARG A 205 19.41 -2.59 -23.18
C ARG A 205 19.48 -3.71 -22.16
N LEU A 206 18.34 -4.30 -21.85
CA LEU A 206 18.20 -5.41 -20.93
C LEU A 206 18.04 -6.72 -21.71
N ASN A 207 19.10 -7.52 -21.72
CA ASN A 207 19.10 -8.87 -22.28
C ASN A 207 18.65 -9.85 -21.20
N LEU A 208 17.62 -10.64 -21.49
CA LEU A 208 17.11 -11.60 -20.53
C LEU A 208 17.02 -13.00 -21.12
N HIS A 209 17.58 -13.95 -20.39
CA HIS A 209 17.54 -15.37 -20.72
C HIS A 209 16.53 -16.07 -19.83
N ARG A 210 15.57 -16.78 -20.45
CA ARG A 210 14.62 -17.60 -19.70
C ARG A 210 15.38 -18.73 -19.00
N THR A 211 15.21 -18.85 -17.69
CA THR A 211 15.75 -20.00 -16.93
C THR A 211 14.75 -21.15 -16.96
N ASN A 212 15.20 -22.40 -16.76
CA ASN A 212 14.35 -23.60 -16.82
C ASN A 212 13.16 -23.61 -15.83
N GLY A 213 13.03 -22.60 -14.95
CA GLY A 213 11.85 -22.34 -14.14
C GLY A 213 10.90 -21.34 -14.82
N LYS A 214 9.62 -21.70 -14.94
CA LYS A 214 8.57 -21.00 -15.72
C LYS A 214 8.34 -19.50 -15.41
N SER A 215 9.01 -18.90 -14.42
CA SER A 215 8.70 -17.54 -13.96
C SER A 215 9.93 -16.67 -13.66
N SER A 216 11.16 -17.12 -13.98
CA SER A 216 12.38 -16.36 -13.72
C SER A 216 13.24 -16.19 -14.98
N TRP A 217 13.72 -14.97 -15.13
CA TRP A 217 14.54 -14.46 -16.22
C TRP A 217 15.89 -14.08 -15.62
N ARG A 218 16.99 -14.33 -16.32
CA ARG A 218 18.33 -14.05 -15.82
C ARG A 218 19.08 -13.13 -16.77
N THR A 219 19.71 -12.09 -16.23
CA THR A 219 20.60 -11.24 -17.01
C THR A 219 21.94 -11.94 -17.26
N PRO A 220 22.75 -11.47 -18.23
CA PRO A 220 24.13 -11.93 -18.42
C PRO A 220 24.99 -11.77 -17.16
N ASP A 221 24.73 -10.73 -16.37
CA ASP A 221 25.39 -10.45 -15.08
C ASP A 221 24.92 -11.41 -13.96
N GLY A 222 24.04 -12.38 -14.26
CA GLY A 222 23.59 -13.41 -13.32
C GLY A 222 22.45 -13.00 -12.41
N ILE A 223 21.91 -11.78 -12.54
CA ILE A 223 20.80 -11.24 -11.74
C ILE A 223 19.49 -11.88 -12.19
N THR A 224 18.71 -12.38 -11.23
CA THR A 224 17.43 -13.04 -11.50
C THR A 224 16.28 -12.05 -11.32
N VAL A 225 15.50 -11.83 -12.38
CA VAL A 225 14.29 -11.00 -12.40
C VAL A 225 13.09 -11.90 -12.66
N ARG A 226 11.97 -11.68 -11.96
CA ARG A 226 10.75 -12.45 -12.21
C ARG A 226 10.03 -11.96 -13.47
N GLN A 227 9.40 -12.88 -14.19
CA GLN A 227 8.65 -12.57 -15.41
C GLN A 227 7.52 -11.56 -15.17
N ASP A 228 6.80 -11.71 -14.05
CA ASP A 228 5.72 -10.80 -13.66
C ASP A 228 6.16 -9.33 -13.59
N THR A 229 7.40 -9.11 -13.21
CA THR A 229 8.01 -7.80 -13.02
C THR A 229 8.36 -7.20 -14.37
N VAL A 230 8.96 -8.00 -15.25
CA VAL A 230 9.26 -7.60 -16.62
C VAL A 230 7.97 -7.22 -17.35
N THR A 231 6.93 -8.03 -17.23
CA THR A 231 5.61 -7.74 -17.84
C THR A 231 5.00 -6.45 -17.31
N ARG A 232 5.12 -6.17 -16.00
CA ARG A 232 4.60 -4.92 -15.42
C ARG A 232 5.41 -3.70 -15.83
N LEU A 233 6.74 -3.81 -15.88
CA LEU A 233 7.61 -2.74 -16.38
C LEU A 233 7.31 -2.41 -17.85
N HIS A 234 7.08 -3.45 -18.66
CA HIS A 234 6.63 -3.29 -20.04
C HIS A 234 5.26 -2.61 -20.13
N ALA A 235 4.29 -3.05 -19.34
CA ALA A 235 2.94 -2.47 -19.33
C ALA A 235 2.90 -0.98 -18.93
N LEU A 236 3.92 -0.50 -18.22
CA LEU A 236 4.12 0.90 -17.83
C LEU A 236 4.99 1.70 -18.81
N GLY A 237 5.51 1.07 -19.87
CA GLY A 237 6.38 1.71 -20.85
C GLY A 237 7.82 1.95 -20.38
N VAL A 238 8.21 1.38 -19.23
CA VAL A 238 9.59 1.46 -18.71
C VAL A 238 10.54 0.62 -19.57
N LEU A 239 10.04 -0.54 -20.01
CA LEU A 239 10.72 -1.43 -20.95
C LEU A 239 9.93 -1.47 -22.25
N VAL A 240 10.62 -1.48 -23.39
CA VAL A 240 10.00 -1.61 -24.71
C VAL A 240 10.72 -2.73 -25.47
N PRO A 241 10.03 -3.65 -26.16
CA PRO A 241 10.67 -4.65 -26.98
C PRO A 241 11.53 -3.97 -28.05
N GLU A 242 12.78 -4.41 -28.16
CA GLU A 242 13.61 -4.02 -29.30
C GLU A 242 13.04 -4.73 -30.53
N LEU A 243 12.34 -4.00 -31.38
CA LEU A 243 11.90 -4.50 -32.68
C LEU A 243 13.16 -4.74 -33.51
N GLY A 244 13.51 -6.01 -33.71
CA GLY A 244 14.61 -6.40 -34.59
C GLY A 244 14.36 -5.83 -35.98
N HIS A 245 15.28 -5.00 -36.46
CA HIS A 245 15.39 -4.64 -37.87
C HIS A 245 16.25 -5.66 -38.61
#